data_AF-A0A1B6DIL7-F1
#
_entry.id   AF-A0A1B6DIL7-F1
#
_cell.length_a   1.000
_cell.length_b   1.000
_cell.length_c   1.000
_cell.angle_alpha   90.00
_cell.angle_beta   90.00
_cell.angle_gamma   90.00
#
_symmetry.space_group_name_H-M   'P 1'
#
loop_
_entity.id
_entity.type
_entity.pdbx_description
1 polymer ?
#
loop_
_entity_poly.entity_id
_entity_poly.type
_entity_poly.pdbx_seq_one_letter_code
_entity_poly.pdbx_strand_id
1 'polypeptide(L)'
;SRMGYYIFPFCFNSEINPTFCPKNAIDLNNELNWLFSLQTVTLPDLYISHKNLSDEIHAQLLKSRTLEGIRVAQLNNITSIPTYPYITYKYLDNNQLYNDNDLHNNF
;
A
#
# COMPACT_ATOMS: atom_id res chain seq x y z
N SER A 1 18.32 -11.32 -7.54
CA SER A 1 17.85 -9.92 -7.45
C SER A 1 16.35 -9.91 -7.20
N ARG A 2 15.80 -8.83 -6.64
CA ARG A 2 14.35 -8.62 -6.56
C ARG A 2 13.92 -7.60 -7.62
N MET A 3 12.84 -7.88 -8.32
CA MET A 3 12.27 -7.05 -9.39
C MET A 3 10.78 -6.87 -9.12
N GLY A 4 10.36 -5.61 -9.08
CA GLY A 4 9.00 -5.18 -8.84
C GLY A 4 8.81 -3.79 -9.42
N TYR A 5 7.59 -3.46 -9.80
CA TYR A 5 7.21 -2.11 -10.19
C TYR A 5 6.85 -1.36 -8.92
N TYR A 6 7.48 -0.19 -8.75
CA TYR A 6 7.12 0.79 -7.73
C TYR A 6 5.61 1.06 -7.76
N ILE A 7 4.99 1.41 -6.62
CA ILE A 7 3.57 1.70 -6.36
C ILE A 7 2.55 0.56 -6.59
N PHE A 8 2.95 -0.59 -7.13
CA PHE A 8 2.04 -1.71 -7.34
C PHE A 8 2.07 -2.70 -6.16
N PRO A 9 0.91 -3.23 -5.73
CA PRO A 9 -0.45 -2.97 -6.25
C PRO A 9 -1.06 -1.65 -5.75
N PHE A 10 -2.07 -1.17 -6.48
CA PHE A 10 -2.88 -0.03 -6.03
C PHE A 10 -4.00 -0.45 -5.09
N CYS A 11 -4.21 0.29 -3.99
CA CYS A 11 -5.35 0.08 -3.10
C CYS A 11 -6.49 1.09 -3.33
N PHE A 12 -6.17 2.35 -3.65
CA PHE A 12 -7.16 3.44 -3.82
C PHE A 12 -8.12 3.65 -2.62
N ASN A 13 -7.77 3.19 -1.42
CA ASN A 13 -8.47 3.57 -0.20
C ASN A 13 -8.29 5.06 0.10
N SER A 14 -9.29 5.65 0.75
CA SER A 14 -9.36 7.09 1.00
C SER A 14 -9.81 7.38 2.42
N GLU A 15 -9.77 8.64 2.82
CA GLU A 15 -10.21 9.13 4.13
C GLU A 15 -11.65 8.75 4.49
N ILE A 16 -12.49 8.61 3.46
CA ILE A 16 -13.91 8.26 3.61
C ILE A 16 -14.06 6.75 3.87
N ASN A 17 -13.22 5.92 3.24
CA ASN A 17 -13.22 4.47 3.36
C ASN A 17 -11.79 3.94 3.51
N PRO A 18 -11.13 4.17 4.65
CA PRO A 18 -9.70 3.89 4.80
C PRO A 18 -9.42 2.39 4.99
N THR A 19 -10.38 1.67 5.56
CA THR A 19 -10.24 0.30 6.05
C THR A 19 -10.16 -0.75 4.93
N PHE A 20 -10.62 -0.45 3.71
CA PHE A 20 -10.65 -1.42 2.61
C PHE A 20 -10.26 -0.79 1.29
N CYS A 21 -9.52 -1.54 0.45
CA CYS A 21 -9.36 -1.16 -0.95
C CYS A 21 -10.71 -1.33 -1.66
N PRO A 22 -11.18 -0.36 -2.45
CA PRO A 22 -12.42 -0.46 -3.21
C PRO A 22 -12.46 -1.70 -4.12
N LYS A 23 -13.65 -2.26 -4.33
CA LYS A 23 -13.81 -3.51 -5.10
C LYS A 23 -13.18 -3.42 -6.51
N ASN A 24 -13.33 -2.29 -7.19
CA ASN A 24 -12.73 -2.08 -8.50
C ASN A 24 -11.18 -2.08 -8.47
N ALA A 25 -10.55 -1.65 -7.38
CA ALA A 25 -9.11 -1.76 -7.20
C ALA A 25 -8.67 -3.22 -7.08
N ILE A 26 -9.41 -4.00 -6.28
CA ILE A 26 -9.18 -5.45 -6.11
C ILE A 26 -9.36 -6.18 -7.44
N ASP A 27 -10.45 -5.91 -8.17
CA ASP A 27 -10.75 -6.52 -9.46
C ASP A 27 -9.63 -6.20 -10.48
N LEU A 28 -9.21 -4.92 -10.58
CA LEU A 28 -8.10 -4.50 -11.43
C LEU A 28 -6.80 -5.23 -11.07
N ASN A 29 -6.46 -5.34 -9.79
CA ASN A 29 -5.26 -6.06 -9.37
C ASN A 29 -5.35 -7.56 -9.70
N ASN A 30 -6.54 -8.16 -9.67
CA ASN A 30 -6.71 -9.55 -10.09
C ASN A 30 -6.50 -9.71 -11.61
N GLU A 31 -6.98 -8.77 -12.42
CA GLU A 31 -6.71 -8.73 -13.87
C GLU A 31 -5.21 -8.54 -14.17
N LEU A 32 -4.51 -7.81 -13.31
CA LEU A 32 -3.05 -7.62 -13.37
C LEU A 32 -2.25 -8.78 -12.78
N ASN A 33 -2.84 -9.96 -12.50
CA ASN A 33 -2.09 -11.10 -11.97
C ASN A 33 -0.91 -11.52 -12.87
N TRP A 34 -1.02 -11.32 -14.18
CA TRP A 34 0.09 -11.55 -15.11
C TRP A 34 1.33 -10.69 -14.82
N LEU A 35 1.14 -9.48 -14.27
CA LEU A 35 2.22 -8.59 -13.89
C LEU A 35 2.88 -9.11 -12.61
N PHE A 36 2.06 -9.42 -11.60
CA PHE A 36 2.52 -9.89 -10.30
C PHE A 36 3.23 -11.25 -10.41
N SER A 37 2.85 -12.10 -11.37
CA SER A 37 3.50 -13.40 -11.60
C SER A 37 4.91 -13.29 -12.20
N LEU A 38 5.24 -12.15 -12.81
CA LEU A 38 6.58 -11.85 -13.34
C LEU A 38 7.47 -11.14 -12.32
N GLN A 39 6.90 -10.69 -11.19
CA GLN A 39 7.62 -9.98 -10.13
C GLN A 39 8.19 -10.94 -9.08
N THR A 40 9.18 -10.47 -8.34
CA THR A 40 9.80 -11.18 -7.20
C THR A 40 9.71 -10.38 -5.90
N VAL A 41 8.97 -9.27 -5.92
CA VAL A 41 8.58 -8.42 -4.77
C VAL A 41 7.41 -7.52 -5.16
N THR A 42 6.47 -7.26 -4.25
CA THR A 42 5.45 -6.21 -4.39
C THR A 42 5.87 -4.96 -3.62
N LEU A 43 5.54 -3.78 -4.14
CA LEU A 43 6.07 -2.50 -3.68
C LEU A 43 4.93 -1.48 -3.48
N PRO A 44 3.96 -1.75 -2.59
CA PRO A 44 2.82 -0.87 -2.38
C PRO A 44 3.26 0.50 -1.81
N ASP A 45 2.57 1.55 -2.21
CA ASP A 45 2.82 2.92 -1.74
C ASP A 45 2.10 3.21 -0.41
N LEU A 46 2.85 3.62 0.62
CA LEU A 46 2.35 3.99 1.94
C LEU A 46 2.43 5.50 2.23
N TYR A 47 2.48 6.33 1.21
CA TYR A 47 2.49 7.78 1.40
C TYR A 47 1.10 8.29 1.80
N ILE A 48 1.05 9.13 2.83
CA ILE A 48 -0.19 9.76 3.32
C ILE A 48 -0.12 11.28 3.20
N SER A 49 -1.27 11.90 2.99
CA SER A 49 -1.43 13.36 3.14
C SER A 49 -1.83 13.67 4.58
N HIS A 50 -1.37 14.79 5.12
CA HIS A 50 -1.74 15.23 6.45
C HIS A 50 -3.24 15.48 6.53
N LYS A 51 -3.77 16.35 5.65
CA LYS A 51 -5.21 16.74 5.55
C LYS A 51 -5.95 17.00 6.89
N ASN A 52 -5.21 17.20 7.98
CA ASN A 52 -5.72 17.22 9.35
C ASN A 52 -6.55 15.97 9.72
N LEU A 53 -6.16 14.79 9.23
CA LEU A 53 -6.78 13.51 9.55
C LEU A 53 -6.29 13.01 10.92
N SER A 54 -7.05 12.09 11.52
CA SER A 54 -6.59 11.41 12.72
C SER A 54 -5.54 10.35 12.40
N ASP A 55 -4.64 10.11 13.35
CA ASP A 55 -3.64 9.03 13.27
C ASP A 55 -4.29 7.65 13.05
N GLU A 56 -5.52 7.45 13.54
CA GLU A 56 -6.30 6.22 13.30
C GLU A 56 -6.66 6.05 11.82
N ILE A 57 -7.10 7.11 11.15
CA ILE A 57 -7.40 7.07 9.71
C ILE A 57 -6.12 6.78 8.93
N HIS A 58 -5.00 7.41 9.29
CA HIS A 58 -3.70 7.13 8.69
C HIS A 58 -3.30 5.66 8.86
N ALA A 59 -3.36 5.12 10.09
CA ALA A 59 -3.04 3.73 10.36
C ALA A 59 -3.91 2.77 9.52
N GLN A 60 -5.21 3.05 9.39
CA GLN A 60 -6.10 2.25 8.56
C GLN A 60 -5.74 2.35 7.06
N LEU A 61 -5.41 3.55 6.57
CA LEU A 61 -4.97 3.74 5.20
C LEU A 61 -3.74 2.89 4.86
N LEU A 62 -2.73 2.98 5.72
CA LEU A 62 -1.46 2.26 5.60
C LEU A 62 -1.68 0.75 5.66
N LYS A 63 -2.46 0.29 6.65
CA LYS A 63 -2.78 -1.12 6.85
C LYS A 63 -3.43 -1.74 5.61
N SER A 64 -4.43 -1.10 5.03
CA SER A 64 -5.17 -1.71 3.91
C SER A 64 -4.33 -1.77 2.63
N ARG A 65 -3.45 -0.79 2.40
CA ARG A 65 -2.48 -0.80 1.30
C ARG A 65 -1.46 -1.93 1.47
N THR A 66 -0.93 -2.12 2.67
CA THR A 66 -0.03 -3.22 3.00
C THR A 66 -0.70 -4.58 2.82
N LEU A 67 -1.94 -4.73 3.31
CA LEU A 67 -2.71 -5.97 3.17
C LEU A 67 -2.97 -6.31 1.71
N GLU A 68 -3.24 -5.32 0.86
CA GLU A 68 -3.40 -5.56 -0.58
C GLU A 68 -2.09 -5.98 -1.25
N GLY A 69 -0.97 -5.35 -0.86
CA GLY A 69 0.37 -5.77 -1.26
C GLY A 69 0.65 -7.24 -0.93
N ILE A 70 0.27 -7.68 0.26
CA ILE A 70 0.39 -9.09 0.70
C ILE A 70 -0.58 -9.99 -0.08
N ARG A 71 -1.82 -9.56 -0.28
CA ARG A 71 -2.85 -10.34 -0.99
C ARG A 71 -2.40 -10.66 -2.41
N VAL A 72 -1.94 -9.67 -3.19
CA VAL A 72 -1.50 -9.93 -4.57
C VAL A 72 -0.22 -10.73 -4.63
N ALA A 73 0.65 -10.59 -3.63
CA ALA A 73 1.86 -11.40 -3.51
C ALA A 73 1.56 -12.90 -3.31
N GLN A 74 0.37 -13.22 -2.80
CA GLN A 74 -0.13 -14.57 -2.57
C GLN A 74 -1.09 -15.08 -3.66
N LEU A 75 -1.46 -14.25 -4.66
CA LEU A 75 -2.37 -14.66 -5.73
C LEU A 75 -1.81 -15.79 -6.61
N ASN A 76 -0.49 -15.87 -6.72
CA ASN A 76 0.16 -16.90 -7.52
C ASN A 76 0.45 -18.14 -6.65
N ASN A 77 -0.32 -19.21 -6.88
CA ASN A 77 -0.29 -20.49 -6.15
C ASN A 77 1.06 -21.22 -6.12
N ILE A 78 2.06 -20.76 -6.88
CA ILE A 78 3.34 -21.45 -7.05
C ILE A 78 4.36 -20.99 -6.01
N THR A 79 4.44 -19.68 -5.73
CA THR A 79 5.34 -19.11 -4.72
C THR A 79 4.83 -17.74 -4.27
N SER A 80 4.66 -17.57 -2.96
CA SER A 80 4.44 -16.25 -2.36
C SER A 80 5.71 -15.41 -2.49
N ILE A 81 5.58 -14.17 -2.97
CA ILE A 81 6.67 -13.18 -3.01
C ILE A 81 6.57 -12.25 -1.79
N PRO A 82 7.65 -11.59 -1.33
CA PRO A 82 7.55 -10.64 -0.24
C PRO A 82 6.98 -9.30 -0.69
N THR A 83 6.45 -8.58 0.29
CA THR A 83 5.96 -7.21 0.16
C THR A 83 6.92 -6.26 0.85
N TYR A 84 7.50 -5.32 0.13
CA TYR A 84 8.34 -4.25 0.68
C TYR A 84 7.64 -2.91 0.44
N PRO A 85 6.86 -2.41 1.41
CA PRO A 85 6.16 -1.15 1.26
C PRO A 85 7.13 0.00 1.03
N TYR A 86 6.76 0.92 0.14
CA TYR A 86 7.46 2.17 -0.05
C TYR A 86 6.96 3.19 0.97
N ILE A 87 7.86 3.61 1.84
CA ILE A 87 7.57 4.50 2.97
C ILE A 87 8.25 5.85 2.76
N THR A 88 7.71 6.87 3.40
CA THR A 88 8.31 8.20 3.48
C THR A 88 8.22 8.69 4.91
N TYR A 89 8.83 9.83 5.20
CA TYR A 89 8.80 10.50 6.50
C TYR A 89 8.15 11.89 6.42
N LYS A 90 7.50 12.21 5.28
CA LYS A 90 6.86 13.50 5.01
C LYS A 90 5.46 13.30 4.43
N TYR A 91 4.54 14.17 4.83
CA TYR A 91 3.20 14.23 4.22
C TYR A 91 3.25 14.77 2.79
N LEU A 92 2.43 14.17 1.92
CA LEU A 92 2.39 14.47 0.48
C LEU A 92 1.91 15.89 0.15
N ASP A 93 1.03 16.44 0.97
CA ASP A 93 0.28 17.68 0.71
C ASP A 93 0.97 18.94 1.23
N ASN A 94 1.81 18.83 2.25
CA ASN A 94 2.41 20.00 2.91
C ASN A 94 3.92 19.89 3.20
N ASN A 95 4.57 18.77 2.81
CA ASN A 95 5.99 18.50 3.05
C ASN A 95 6.45 18.54 4.53
N GLN A 96 5.52 18.62 5.48
CA GLN A 96 5.83 18.50 6.90
C GLN A 96 6.26 17.07 7.21
N LEU A 97 7.12 16.92 8.22
CA LEU A 97 7.49 15.60 8.72
C LEU A 97 6.28 14.92 9.35
N TYR A 98 6.22 13.60 9.25
CA TYR A 98 5.24 12.81 10.01
C TYR A 98 5.36 13.09 11.51
N ASN A 99 4.21 13.14 12.18
CA ASN A 99 4.17 13.11 13.63
C ASN A 99 4.67 11.74 14.13
N ASP A 100 4.93 11.61 15.44
CA ASP A 100 5.49 10.37 15.99
C ASP A 100 4.59 9.16 15.72
N ASN A 101 3.27 9.29 15.84
CA ASN A 101 2.34 8.18 15.62
C ASN A 101 2.32 7.73 14.15
N ASP A 102 2.26 8.67 13.21
CA ASP A 102 2.27 8.38 11.78
C ASP A 102 3.60 7.83 11.29
N LEU A 103 4.71 8.27 11.90
CA LEU A 103 6.01 7.68 11.65
C LEU A 103 6.05 6.23 12.13
N HIS A 104 5.59 5.94 13.36
CA HIS A 104 5.51 4.58 13.89
C HIS A 104 4.57 3.68 13.06
N ASN A 105 3.42 4.20 12.63
CA ASN A 105 2.47 3.45 11.81
C ASN A 105 2.99 3.10 10.41
N ASN A 106 4.07 3.75 9.95
CA ASN A 106 4.70 3.49 8.65
C ASN A 106 5.75 2.37 8.69
N PHE A 107 6.15 1.87 9.86
CA PHE A 107 7.14 0.79 10.05
C PHE A 107 6.51 -0.52 10.56
#